data_AF-A0AAV0EXC5-F1
#
_entry.id   AF-A0AAV0EXC5-F1
#
_cell.length_a   1.000
_cell.length_b   1.000
_cell.length_c   1.000
_cell.angle_alpha   90.00
_cell.angle_beta   90.00
_cell.angle_gamma   90.00
#
_symmetry.space_group_name_H-M   'P 1'
#
loop_
_entity.id
_entity.type
_entity.pdbx_description
1 polymer ?
#
loop_
_entity_poly.entity_id
_entity_poly.type
_entity_poly.pdbx_seq_one_letter_code
_entity_poly.pdbx_strand_id
1 'polypeptide(L)'
;MFEERQRWVPCYLKTSFWAGTSTTQRSESINAFFDLFVHSKTSLKQFVEQYGCALKFKAEKEFQADAESFSKLVPCVSKFPMEKQMQGIYTMAKFKEFRDEVVGKLYCDIIQWDGGKIYHVKEEVKITEDFYKTVYFIVEYDSGLCECKCSC
;
A
#
# COMPACT_ATOMS: atom_id res chain seq x y z
N MET A 1 -6.85 -21.26 27.25
CA MET A 1 -7.80 -20.13 27.24
C MET A 1 -7.41 -19.00 28.21
N PHE A 2 -6.83 -19.28 29.38
CA PHE A 2 -6.41 -18.24 30.35
C PHE A 2 -4.96 -17.73 30.22
N GLU A 3 -4.10 -18.40 29.46
CA GLU A 3 -2.68 -18.02 29.33
C GLU A 3 -2.46 -16.67 28.62
N GLU A 4 -3.40 -16.28 27.77
CA GLU A 4 -3.34 -15.04 26.97
C GLU A 4 -4.07 -13.85 27.64
N ARG A 5 -4.51 -13.98 28.89
CA ARG A 5 -5.32 -12.96 29.60
C ARG A 5 -4.67 -11.57 29.66
N GLN A 6 -3.34 -11.52 29.59
CA GLN A 6 -2.56 -10.28 29.55
C GLN A 6 -2.80 -9.46 28.27
N ARG A 7 -3.45 -10.02 27.24
CA ARG A 7 -3.77 -9.32 25.99
C ARG A 7 -5.22 -8.86 25.91
N TRP A 8 -6.02 -9.17 26.93
CA TRP A 8 -7.47 -8.89 26.92
C TRP A 8 -7.81 -7.44 27.26
N VAL A 9 -6.93 -6.77 28.01
CA VAL A 9 -7.14 -5.37 28.39
C VAL A 9 -6.03 -4.52 27.77
N PRO A 10 -6.38 -3.43 27.04
CA PRO A 10 -5.39 -2.57 26.36
C PRO A 10 -4.30 -1.99 27.27
N CYS A 11 -4.54 -1.91 28.59
CA CYS A 11 -3.57 -1.38 29.55
C CYS A 11 -2.26 -2.19 29.60
N TYR A 12 -2.31 -3.50 29.34
CA TYR A 12 -1.14 -4.38 29.31
C TYR A 12 -0.40 -4.35 27.96
N LEU A 13 -0.98 -3.72 26.95
CA LEU A 13 -0.48 -3.70 25.57
C LEU A 13 0.25 -2.40 25.21
N LYS A 14 0.35 -1.46 26.16
CA LYS A 14 0.95 -0.12 25.97
C LYS A 14 2.41 -0.12 25.54
N THR A 15 3.15 -1.19 25.83
CA THR A 15 4.58 -1.33 25.48
C THR A 15 4.82 -1.99 24.13
N SER A 16 3.77 -2.47 23.46
CA SER A 16 3.87 -3.15 22.18
C SER A 16 3.39 -2.22 21.06
N PHE A 17 4.10 -2.20 19.94
CA PHE A 17 3.67 -1.46 18.75
C PHE A 17 2.66 -2.30 17.95
N TRP A 18 1.44 -1.78 17.79
CA TRP A 18 0.34 -2.50 17.16
C TRP A 18 0.07 -2.06 15.71
N ALA A 19 0.91 -1.21 15.11
CA ALA A 19 0.77 -0.74 13.72
C ALA A 19 -0.66 -0.31 13.34
N GLY A 20 -1.35 0.40 14.24
CA GLY A 20 -2.73 0.86 14.02
C GLY A 20 -3.82 -0.19 14.16
N THR A 21 -3.51 -1.41 14.64
CA THR A 21 -4.52 -2.48 14.84
C THR A 21 -5.38 -2.30 16.10
N SER A 22 -5.07 -1.31 16.95
CA SER A 22 -5.78 -1.01 18.21
C SER A 22 -6.92 0.03 18.06
N THR A 23 -7.26 0.45 16.84
CA THR A 23 -8.34 1.43 16.58
C THR A 23 -9.70 0.76 16.34
N THR A 24 -10.78 1.38 16.80
CA THR A 24 -12.17 0.90 16.65
C THR A 24 -12.63 0.80 15.19
N GLN A 25 -12.01 1.55 14.29
CA GLN A 25 -12.26 1.51 12.84
C GLN A 25 -12.07 0.10 12.24
N ARG A 26 -11.21 -0.72 12.86
CA ARG A 26 -11.02 -2.12 12.46
C ARG A 26 -12.23 -2.99 12.84
N SER A 27 -12.85 -2.74 14.00
CA SER A 27 -14.08 -3.43 14.40
C SER A 27 -15.25 -3.08 13.48
N GLU A 28 -15.32 -1.85 12.97
CA GLU A 28 -16.33 -1.46 11.97
C GLU A 28 -16.16 -2.25 10.67
N SER A 29 -14.92 -2.39 10.17
CA SER A 29 -14.63 -3.20 8.97
C SER A 29 -14.94 -4.69 9.15
N ILE A 30 -14.67 -5.22 10.36
CA ILE A 30 -14.96 -6.61 10.71
C ILE A 30 -16.47 -6.82 10.86
N ASN A 31 -17.18 -5.88 11.49
CA ASN A 31 -18.62 -5.94 11.64
C ASN A 31 -19.31 -5.90 10.27
N ALA A 32 -18.90 -4.97 9.39
CA ALA A 32 -19.41 -4.89 8.03
C ALA A 32 -19.17 -6.18 7.22
N PHE A 33 -18.05 -6.88 7.47
CA PHE A 33 -17.80 -8.19 6.86
C PHE A 33 -18.78 -9.26 7.38
N PHE A 34 -19.03 -9.30 8.69
CA PHE A 34 -19.93 -10.27 9.31
C PHE A 34 -21.43 -9.98 9.09
N ASP A 35 -21.81 -8.75 8.76
CA ASP A 35 -23.19 -8.40 8.38
C ASP A 35 -23.70 -9.21 7.17
N LEU A 36 -22.79 -9.72 6.33
CA LEU A 36 -23.12 -10.63 5.22
C LEU A 36 -23.53 -12.03 5.68
N PHE A 37 -23.19 -12.43 6.91
CA PHE A 37 -23.33 -13.78 7.44
C PHE A 37 -24.24 -13.86 8.68
N VAL A 38 -24.39 -12.77 9.42
CA VAL A 38 -25.06 -12.73 10.72
C VAL A 38 -26.19 -11.70 10.68
N HIS A 39 -27.35 -12.08 11.20
CA HIS A 39 -28.52 -11.23 11.31
C HIS A 39 -29.03 -11.22 12.75
N SER A 40 -29.90 -10.26 13.10
CA SER A 40 -30.43 -10.12 14.46
C SER A 40 -31.18 -11.35 15.01
N LYS A 41 -31.59 -12.27 14.12
CA LYS A 41 -32.29 -13.53 14.46
C LYS A 41 -31.38 -14.76 14.46
N THR A 42 -30.08 -14.61 14.21
CA THR A 42 -29.15 -15.74 14.16
C THR A 42 -28.90 -16.27 15.57
N SER A 43 -29.23 -17.55 15.80
CA SER A 43 -28.95 -18.19 17.08
C SER A 43 -27.43 -18.40 17.29
N LEU A 44 -26.99 -18.57 18.54
CA LEU A 44 -25.57 -18.78 18.84
C LEU A 44 -24.98 -20.00 18.12
N LYS A 45 -25.75 -21.08 17.98
CA LYS A 45 -25.32 -22.28 17.23
C LYS A 45 -25.10 -21.94 15.75
N GLN A 46 -26.05 -21.25 15.13
CA GLN A 46 -25.95 -20.82 13.74
C GLN A 46 -24.80 -19.82 13.54
N PHE A 47 -24.53 -18.97 14.52
CA PHE A 47 -23.39 -18.05 14.48
C PHE A 47 -22.06 -18.79 14.38
N VAL A 48 -21.85 -19.84 15.17
CA VAL A 48 -20.60 -20.65 15.11
C VAL A 48 -20.44 -21.30 13.74
N GLU A 49 -21.53 -21.83 13.16
CA GLU A 49 -21.52 -22.41 11.82
C GLU A 49 -21.20 -21.36 10.75
N GLN A 50 -21.86 -20.19 10.80
CA GLN A 50 -21.66 -19.09 9.87
C GLN A 50 -20.28 -18.44 9.99
N TYR A 51 -19.72 -18.37 11.20
CA TYR A 51 -18.36 -17.87 11.42
C TYR A 51 -17.33 -18.72 10.67
N GLY A 52 -17.48 -20.05 10.70
CA GLY A 52 -16.63 -20.94 9.91
C GLY A 52 -16.77 -20.71 8.40
N CYS A 53 -17.99 -20.49 7.91
CA CYS A 53 -18.25 -20.16 6.51
C CYS A 53 -17.63 -18.81 6.11
N ALA A 54 -17.76 -17.80 6.96
CA ALA A 54 -17.20 -16.47 6.73
C ALA A 54 -15.66 -16.52 6.64
N LEU A 55 -15.01 -17.26 7.54
CA LEU A 55 -13.56 -17.45 7.48
C LEU A 55 -13.11 -18.15 6.19
N LYS A 56 -13.83 -19.20 5.76
CA LYS A 56 -13.53 -19.88 4.49
C LYS A 56 -13.71 -18.96 3.29
N PHE A 57 -14.80 -18.20 3.26
CA PHE A 57 -15.05 -17.22 2.19
C PHE A 57 -13.93 -16.17 2.11
N LYS A 58 -13.46 -15.67 3.26
CA LYS A 58 -12.34 -14.73 3.30
C LYS A 58 -11.05 -15.37 2.77
N ALA A 59 -10.72 -16.57 3.22
CA ALA A 59 -9.54 -17.29 2.76
C ALA A 59 -9.58 -17.60 1.25
N GLU A 60 -10.75 -17.96 0.72
CA GLU A 60 -10.93 -18.21 -0.72
C GLU A 60 -10.79 -16.92 -1.54
N LYS A 61 -11.30 -15.78 -1.04
CA LYS A 61 -11.09 -14.47 -1.66
C LYS A 61 -9.62 -14.05 -1.66
N GLU A 62 -8.91 -14.27 -0.56
CA GLU A 62 -7.47 -14.03 -0.47
C GLU A 62 -6.71 -14.93 -1.46
N PHE A 63 -7.01 -16.23 -1.51
CA PHE A 63 -6.41 -17.16 -2.46
C PHE A 63 -6.66 -16.77 -3.91
N GLN A 64 -7.89 -16.35 -4.25
CA GLN A 64 -8.23 -15.89 -5.59
C GLN A 64 -7.47 -14.60 -5.95
N ALA A 65 -7.37 -13.65 -5.03
CA ALA A 65 -6.61 -12.41 -5.24
C ALA A 65 -5.11 -12.69 -5.42
N ASP A 66 -4.57 -13.63 -4.65
CA ASP A 66 -3.19 -14.10 -4.81
C ASP A 66 -3.00 -14.78 -6.16
N ALA A 67 -3.87 -15.73 -6.52
CA ALA A 67 -3.81 -16.42 -7.81
C ALA A 67 -3.92 -15.43 -8.99
N GLU A 68 -4.79 -14.42 -8.90
CA GLU A 68 -4.89 -13.34 -9.88
C GLU A 68 -3.61 -12.51 -9.94
N SER A 69 -3.00 -12.23 -8.78
CA SER A 69 -1.72 -11.53 -8.69
C SER A 69 -0.55 -12.34 -9.30
N PHE A 70 -0.54 -13.67 -9.13
CA PHE A 70 0.50 -14.55 -9.66
C PHE A 70 0.28 -14.89 -11.14
N SER A 71 -0.96 -14.92 -11.61
CA SER A 71 -1.31 -15.36 -12.98
C SER A 71 -0.91 -14.35 -14.07
N LYS A 72 -0.66 -13.09 -13.72
CA LYS A 72 -0.30 -12.03 -14.68
C LYS A 72 0.93 -11.27 -14.20
N LEU A 73 2.12 -11.70 -14.68
CA LEU A 73 3.32 -10.89 -14.55
C LEU A 73 3.11 -9.57 -15.32
N VAL A 74 3.11 -8.45 -14.61
CA VAL A 74 3.12 -7.13 -15.24
C VAL A 74 4.48 -6.95 -15.91
N PRO A 75 4.57 -6.75 -17.23
CA PRO A 75 5.85 -6.58 -17.91
C PRO A 75 6.52 -5.28 -17.47
N CYS A 76 7.85 -5.30 -17.43
CA CYS A 76 8.65 -4.10 -17.22
C CYS A 76 8.44 -3.11 -18.38
N VAL A 77 8.32 -1.83 -18.06
CA VAL A 77 8.20 -0.74 -19.07
C VAL A 77 9.54 -0.19 -19.49
N SER A 78 10.52 -0.25 -18.61
CA SER A 78 11.84 0.30 -18.83
C SER A 78 12.87 -0.82 -18.97
N LYS A 79 14.06 -0.45 -19.42
CA LYS A 79 15.24 -1.31 -19.41
C LYS A 79 16.04 -1.18 -18.11
N PHE A 80 15.53 -0.49 -17.09
CA PHE A 80 16.25 -0.33 -15.83
C PHE A 80 16.38 -1.68 -15.11
N PRO A 81 17.61 -2.12 -14.77
CA PRO A 81 17.81 -3.40 -14.08
C PRO A 81 17.05 -3.49 -12.75
N MET A 82 16.86 -2.36 -12.06
CA MET A 82 16.12 -2.29 -10.80
C MET A 82 14.64 -2.68 -10.95
N GLU A 83 14.01 -2.38 -12.09
CA GLU A 83 12.59 -2.71 -12.31
C GLU A 83 12.39 -4.22 -12.33
N LYS A 84 13.30 -4.96 -12.99
CA LYS A 84 13.29 -6.42 -13.01
C LYS A 84 13.51 -7.03 -11.62
N GLN A 85 14.33 -6.39 -10.78
CA GLN A 85 14.51 -6.81 -9.39
C GLN A 85 13.22 -6.58 -8.58
N MET A 86 12.61 -5.40 -8.69
CA MET A 86 11.38 -5.08 -7.97
C MET A 86 10.20 -5.95 -8.40
N GLN A 87 10.13 -6.35 -9.67
CA GLN A 87 9.12 -7.29 -10.18
C GLN A 87 9.13 -8.63 -9.43
N GLY A 88 10.30 -9.09 -8.97
CA GLY A 88 10.44 -10.35 -8.22
C GLY A 88 10.25 -10.21 -6.71
N ILE A 89 10.29 -8.99 -6.17
CA ILE A 89 10.23 -8.71 -4.73
C ILE A 89 8.85 -8.18 -4.31
N TYR A 90 8.24 -7.34 -5.14
CA TYR A 90 6.98 -6.66 -4.82
C TYR A 90 5.75 -7.48 -5.21
N THR A 91 4.66 -7.25 -4.46
CA THR A 91 3.32 -7.69 -4.90
C THR A 91 2.95 -6.98 -6.19
N MET A 92 2.05 -7.56 -6.98
CA MET A 92 1.66 -6.96 -8.27
C MET A 92 1.10 -5.54 -8.10
N ALA A 93 0.33 -5.29 -7.04
CA ALA A 93 -0.19 -3.96 -6.72
C ALA A 93 0.95 -2.97 -6.47
N LYS A 94 1.92 -3.35 -5.64
CA LYS A 94 3.04 -2.46 -5.31
C LYS A 94 4.00 -2.26 -6.48
N PHE A 95 4.16 -3.28 -7.32
CA PHE A 95 4.95 -3.18 -8.55
C PHE A 95 4.31 -2.25 -9.58
N LYS A 96 2.97 -2.19 -9.67
CA LYS A 96 2.27 -1.21 -10.51
C LYS A 96 2.55 0.23 -10.05
N GLU A 97 2.43 0.51 -8.76
CA GLU A 97 2.79 1.83 -8.22
C GLU A 97 4.25 2.20 -8.54
N PHE A 98 5.19 1.27 -8.34
CA PHE A 98 6.60 1.48 -8.67
C PHE A 98 6.81 1.75 -10.17
N ARG A 99 6.09 1.04 -11.04
CA ARG A 99 6.14 1.25 -12.48
C ARG A 99 5.64 2.64 -12.87
N ASP A 100 4.57 3.12 -12.24
CA ASP A 100 4.04 4.46 -12.49
C ASP A 100 5.08 5.53 -12.13
N GLU A 101 5.82 5.36 -11.03
CA GLU A 101 6.96 6.22 -10.66
C GLU A 101 8.12 6.14 -11.67
N VAL A 102 8.46 4.94 -12.17
CA VAL A 102 9.49 4.76 -13.21
C VAL A 102 9.10 5.47 -14.52
N VAL A 103 7.82 5.44 -14.88
CA VAL A 103 7.30 6.18 -16.04
C VAL A 103 7.33 7.68 -15.75
N GLY A 104 6.89 8.12 -14.57
CA GLY A 104 6.93 9.52 -14.15
C GLY A 104 8.34 10.11 -14.23
N LYS A 105 9.36 9.34 -13.83
CA LYS A 105 10.77 9.70 -13.96
C LYS A 105 11.17 10.04 -15.40
N LEU A 106 10.59 9.42 -16.42
CA LEU A 106 10.90 9.72 -17.83
C LEU A 106 10.52 11.15 -18.23
N TYR A 107 9.61 11.78 -17.48
CA TYR A 107 9.16 13.15 -17.69
C TYR A 107 9.85 14.15 -16.76
N CYS A 108 10.86 13.71 -16.00
CA CYS A 108 11.61 14.52 -15.05
C CYS A 108 13.08 14.67 -15.47
N ASP A 109 13.53 15.91 -15.63
CA ASP A 109 14.91 16.25 -15.98
C ASP A 109 15.54 17.19 -14.95
N ILE A 110 16.78 16.91 -14.56
CA ILE A 110 17.57 17.84 -13.75
C ILE A 110 18.19 18.87 -14.70
N ILE A 111 17.82 20.14 -14.55
CA ILE A 111 18.30 21.23 -15.40
C ILE A 111 19.56 21.86 -14.82
N GLN A 112 19.60 22.03 -13.50
CA GLN A 112 20.71 22.66 -12.81
C GLN A 112 20.94 22.02 -11.45
N TRP A 113 22.20 21.98 -11.05
CA TRP A 113 22.63 21.54 -9.73
C TRP A 113 23.64 22.53 -9.17
N ASP A 114 23.41 23.00 -7.95
CA ASP A 114 24.20 24.08 -7.34
C ASP A 114 25.48 23.56 -6.65
N GLY A 115 25.86 22.29 -6.86
CA GLY A 115 27.03 21.68 -6.22
C GLY A 115 26.81 21.27 -4.75
N GLY A 116 25.60 21.47 -4.24
CA GLY A 116 25.19 21.14 -2.87
C GLY A 116 24.01 20.17 -2.83
N LYS A 117 23.05 20.44 -1.92
CA LYS A 117 21.84 19.62 -1.74
C LYS A 117 20.68 20.02 -2.67
N ILE A 118 20.83 21.11 -3.44
CA ILE A 118 19.75 21.75 -4.18
C ILE A 118 19.83 21.38 -5.67
N TYR A 119 18.70 20.93 -6.21
CA TYR A 119 18.50 20.54 -7.60
C TYR A 119 17.33 21.31 -8.21
N HIS A 120 17.53 21.85 -9.40
CA HIS A 120 16.45 22.42 -10.21
C HIS A 120 15.97 21.35 -11.19
N VAL A 121 14.72 20.94 -11.01
CA VAL A 121 14.09 19.86 -11.78
C VAL A 121 12.98 20.44 -12.66
N LYS A 122 12.93 20.01 -13.90
CA LYS A 122 11.79 20.21 -14.80
C LYS A 122 10.98 18.93 -14.84
N GLU A 123 9.67 19.05 -14.73
CA GLU A 123 8.72 17.96 -14.94
C GLU A 123 7.71 18.33 -16.03
N GLU A 124 7.38 17.37 -16.91
CA GLU A 124 6.30 17.49 -17.89
C GLU A 124 5.03 16.81 -17.38
N VAL A 125 4.13 17.60 -16.80
CA VAL A 125 2.88 17.11 -16.19
C VAL A 125 1.78 17.07 -17.23
N LYS A 126 1.19 15.89 -17.41
CA LYS A 126 0.03 15.69 -18.31
C LYS A 126 -1.23 16.31 -17.71
N ILE A 127 -1.86 17.26 -18.41
CA ILE A 127 -3.14 17.88 -18.00
C ILE A 127 -4.32 17.23 -18.73
N THR A 128 -4.17 17.00 -20.04
CA THR A 128 -5.15 16.27 -20.88
C THR A 128 -4.41 15.35 -21.86
N GLU A 129 -5.14 14.55 -22.65
CA GLU A 129 -4.54 13.54 -23.54
C GLU A 129 -3.44 14.11 -24.45
N ASP A 130 -3.62 15.33 -24.96
CA ASP A 130 -2.72 15.99 -25.90
C ASP A 130 -1.98 17.22 -25.31
N PHE A 131 -2.18 17.53 -24.02
CA PHE A 131 -1.59 18.73 -23.41
C PHE A 131 -0.73 18.39 -22.19
N TYR A 132 0.54 18.81 -22.28
CA TYR A 132 1.52 18.72 -21.20
C TYR A 132 1.91 20.13 -20.77
N LYS A 133 2.01 20.33 -19.47
CA LYS A 133 2.52 21.56 -18.87
C LYS A 133 3.88 21.30 -18.25
N THR A 134 4.85 22.14 -18.59
CA THR A 134 6.13 22.16 -17.89
C THR A 134 5.98 22.82 -16.52
N VAL A 135 6.45 22.13 -15.49
CA VAL A 135 6.52 22.61 -14.11
C VAL A 135 7.98 22.56 -13.67
N TYR A 136 8.39 23.53 -12.85
CA TYR A 136 9.74 23.62 -12.31
C TYR A 136 9.67 23.38 -10.80
N PHE A 137 10.61 22.60 -10.30
CA PHE A 137 10.74 22.29 -8.89
C PHE A 137 12.14 22.61 -8.42
N ILE A 138 12.22 23.09 -7.18
CA ILE A 138 13.46 23.13 -6.41
C ILE A 138 13.39 21.94 -5.45
N VAL A 139 14.32 21.00 -5.61
CA VAL A 139 14.40 19.78 -4.83
C VAL A 139 15.64 19.86 -3.94
N GLU A 140 15.44 19.82 -2.63
CA GLU A 140 16.51 19.69 -1.65
C GLU A 140 16.61 18.21 -1.22
N TYR A 141 17.78 17.61 -1.39
CA TYR A 141 18.04 16.22 -0.98
C TYR A 141 19.12 16.16 0.10
N ASP A 142 18.76 15.61 1.25
CA ASP A 142 19.70 15.33 2.34
C ASP A 142 20.13 13.85 2.32
N SER A 143 21.37 13.61 1.89
CA SER A 143 21.94 12.26 1.82
C SER A 143 22.18 11.63 3.20
N GLY A 144 22.28 12.42 4.27
CA GLY A 144 22.49 11.91 5.63
C GLY A 144 21.20 11.41 6.28
N LEU A 145 20.07 12.01 5.92
CA LEU A 145 18.74 11.64 6.42
C LEU A 145 17.93 10.80 5.41
N CYS A 146 18.39 10.69 4.16
CA CYS A 146 17.63 10.13 3.04
C CYS A 146 16.26 10.83 2.86
N GLU A 147 16.21 12.13 3.11
CA GLU A 147 15.00 12.94 2.98
C GLU A 147 15.09 13.86 1.76
N CYS A 148 13.96 14.01 1.07
CA CYS A 148 13.79 14.92 -0.06
C CYS A 148 12.65 15.91 0.24
N LYS A 149 12.88 17.18 -0.06
CA LYS A 149 11.88 18.25 -0.01
C LYS A 149 11.74 18.87 -1.38
N CYS A 150 10.52 18.92 -1.90
CA CYS A 150 10.23 19.50 -3.21
C CYS A 150 9.35 20.74 -3.00
N SER A 151 9.78 21.88 -3.57
CA SER A 151 8.99 23.10 -3.64
C SER A 151 8.78 23.53 -5.09
N CYS A 152 7.56 23.97 -5.41
CA CYS A 152 7.07 24.36 -6.73
C CYS A 152 7.06 25.88 -6.85
#